data_AF-A0A2E1JBG0-F1
#
_entry.id   AF-A0A2E1JBG0-F1
#
_cell.length_a   1.000
_cell.length_b   1.000
_cell.length_c   1.000
_cell.angle_alpha   90.00
_cell.angle_beta   90.00
_cell.angle_gamma   90.00
#
_symmetry.space_group_name_H-M   'P 1'
#
loop_
_entity.id
_entity.type
_entity.pdbx_description
1 polymer ?
#
loop_
_entity_poly.entity_id
_entity_poly.type
_entity_poly.pdbx_seq_one_letter_code
_entity_poly.pdbx_strand_id
1 'polypeptide(L)' 'MSLDQRLLEVLACPEDKGPLWYFEDEEILYNPRLRRVFVIDNGIPVLLIDESKQVSDDEHQRLASKNEKDKSS' A
#
# COMPACT_ATOMS: atom_id res chain seq x y z
N MET A 1 23.35 -15.72 14.92
CA MET A 1 23.23 -14.47 14.16
C MET A 1 21.87 -14.52 13.49
N SER A 2 20.90 -13.87 14.14
CA SER A 2 19.50 -13.80 13.75
C SER A 2 19.39 -13.06 12.43
N LEU A 3 18.88 -13.75 11.41
CA LEU A 3 18.66 -13.20 10.08
C LEU A 3 17.80 -11.93 10.18
N ASP A 4 18.31 -10.84 9.62
CA ASP A 4 17.88 -9.44 9.78
C ASP A 4 16.39 -9.18 9.51
N GLN A 5 15.65 -8.92 10.58
CA GLN A 5 14.30 -8.33 10.53
C GLN A 5 14.27 -6.92 9.90
N ARG A 6 15.44 -6.29 9.73
CA ARG A 6 15.58 -4.96 9.12
C ARG A 6 15.39 -4.92 7.61
N LEU A 7 15.42 -6.07 6.92
CA LEU A 7 15.23 -6.11 5.47
C LEU A 7 13.74 -6.18 5.07
N LEU A 8 12.86 -6.62 5.98
CA LEU A 8 11.39 -6.62 5.80
C LEU A 8 10.73 -5.27 6.09
N GLU A 9 11.48 -4.29 6.60
CA GLU A 9 11.02 -2.91 6.86
C GLU A 9 11.01 -2.01 5.61
N VAL A 10 11.45 -2.50 4.44
CA VAL A 10 11.71 -1.65 3.26
C VAL A 10 10.45 -1.16 2.53
N LEU A 11 9.28 -1.77 2.76
CA LEU A 11 7.98 -1.31 2.20
C LEU A 11 6.87 -1.33 3.26
N ALA A 12 7.20 -0.85 4.46
CA ALA A 12 6.26 -0.73 5.55
C ALA A 12 5.63 0.68 5.56
N CYS A 13 4.32 0.77 5.81
CA CYS A 13 3.63 2.06 5.96
C CYS A 13 4.33 2.93 7.03
N PRO A 14 4.61 4.23 6.79
CA PRO A 14 5.36 5.06 7.74
C PRO A 14 4.66 5.26 9.09
N GLU A 15 3.34 5.04 9.16
CA GLU A 15 2.52 5.21 10.36
C GLU A 15 2.37 3.92 11.18
N ASP A 16 2.03 2.81 10.51
CA ASP A 16 1.65 1.55 11.16
C ASP A 16 2.73 0.45 11.01
N LYS A 17 3.75 0.69 10.18
CA LYS A 17 4.73 -0.31 9.73
C LYS A 17 4.11 -1.60 9.18
N GLY A 18 2.84 -1.54 8.79
CA GLY A 18 2.10 -2.65 8.20
C GLY A 18 2.32 -2.77 6.69
N PRO A 19 1.93 -3.92 6.11
CA PRO A 19 2.02 -4.16 4.67
C PRO A 19 1.05 -3.26 3.89
N LEU A 20 1.52 -2.75 2.75
CA LEU A 20 0.72 -2.00 1.78
C LEU A 20 0.42 -2.89 0.58
N TRP A 21 -0.78 -2.75 0.00
CA TRP A 21 -1.13 -3.40 -1.25
C TRP A 21 -0.67 -2.52 -2.41
N TYR A 22 0.23 -3.07 -3.22
CA TYR A 22 0.69 -2.41 -4.42
C TYR A 22 -0.24 -2.74 -5.59
N PHE A 23 -0.72 -1.71 -6.26
CA PHE A 23 -1.50 -1.84 -7.48
C PHE A 23 -0.70 -1.22 -8.62
N GLU A 24 -0.02 -2.07 -9.40
CA GLU A 24 0.80 -1.65 -10.52
C GLU A 24 -0.02 -0.95 -11.62
N ASP A 25 -1.25 -1.43 -11.89
CA ASP A 25 -2.15 -0.82 -12.89
C ASP A 25 -2.42 0.66 -12.65
N GLU A 26 -2.42 1.07 -11.39
CA GLU A 26 -2.80 2.41 -10.96
C GLU A 26 -1.62 3.16 -10.34
N GLU A 27 -0.43 2.52 -10.27
CA GLU A 27 0.77 3.05 -9.63
C GLU A 27 0.46 3.60 -8.22
N ILE A 28 -0.26 2.81 -7.41
CA ILE A 28 -0.65 3.22 -6.05
C ILE A 28 -0.33 2.14 -5.01
N LEU A 29 -0.11 2.60 -3.78
CA LEU A 29 0.02 1.78 -2.58
C LEU A 29 -1.17 2.03 -1.67
N TYR A 30 -1.96 1.00 -1.42
CA TYR A 30 -3.13 1.08 -0.57
C TYR A 30 -2.89 0.44 0.80
N ASN A 31 -3.30 1.15 1.85
CA ASN A 31 -3.33 0.65 3.21
C ASN A 31 -4.77 0.27 3.59
N PRO A 32 -5.13 -1.03 3.66
CA PRO A 32 -6.48 -1.45 4.05
C PRO A 32 -6.81 -1.17 5.53
N ARG A 33 -5.80 -1.03 6.41
CA ARG A 33 -5.98 -0.79 7.85
C ARG A 33 -6.38 0.66 8.12
N LEU A 34 -5.68 1.59 7.47
CA LEU A 34 -5.95 3.04 7.58
C LEU A 34 -6.93 3.54 6.51
N ARG A 35 -7.28 2.69 5.55
CA ARG A 35 -8.09 3.02 4.36
C ARG A 35 -7.55 4.25 3.65
N ARG A 36 -6.26 4.23 3.37
CA ARG A 36 -5.54 5.32 2.71
C ARG A 36 -4.80 4.80 1.50
N VAL A 37 -4.72 5.62 0.46
CA VAL A 37 -3.93 5.34 -0.73
C VAL A 37 -2.80 6.36 -0.84
N PHE A 38 -1.62 5.86 -1.20
CA PHE A 38 -0.41 6.62 -1.49
C PHE A 38 -0.14 6.48 -2.99
N VAL A 39 0.09 7.59 -3.67
CA VAL A 39 0.40 7.59 -5.10
C VAL A 39 1.88 7.31 -5.31
N ILE A 40 2.24 6.73 -6.44
CA ILE A 40 3.62 6.61 -6.90
C ILE A 40 3.81 7.65 -7.99
N ASP A 41 4.73 8.58 -7.76
CA ASP A 41 5.08 9.63 -8.70
C ASP A 41 6.47 9.34 -9.27
N ASN A 42 6.59 9.22 -10.60
CA ASN A 42 7.86 8.90 -11.27
C ASN A 42 8.55 7.62 -10.75
N GLY A 43 7.77 6.60 -10.38
CA GLY A 43 8.28 5.37 -9.78
C GLY A 43 8.73 5.50 -8.32
N ILE A 44 8.50 6.66 -7.69
CA ILE A 44 8.81 6.92 -6.28
C ILE A 44 7.50 6.93 -5.47
N PRO A 45 7.34 6.02 -4.50
CA PRO A 45 6.14 5.99 -3.66
C PRO A 45 6.10 7.21 -2.74
N VAL A 46 5.06 8.03 -2.89
CA VAL A 46 4.82 9.21 -2.05
C VAL A 46 4.17 8.76 -0.75
N LEU A 47 5.00 8.26 0.18
CA LEU A 47 4.58 7.83 1.53
C LEU A 47 4.38 9.01 2.49
N LEU A 48 3.74 10.08 2.01
CA LEU A 48 3.39 11.24 2.82
C LEU A 48 1.92 11.15 3.22
N ILE A 49 1.65 11.26 4.52
CA ILE A 49 0.28 11.22 5.05
C ILE A 49 -0.56 12.38 4.48
N ASP A 50 0.06 13.55 4.28
CA ASP A 50 -0.61 14.74 3.76
C ASP A 50 -1.05 14.58 2.30
N GLU A 51 -0.21 13.91 1.49
CA GLU A 51 -0.50 13.57 0.09
C GLU A 51 -1.38 12.32 -0.05
N SER A 52 -1.53 11.55 1.03
CA SER A 52 -2.34 10.34 1.00
C SER A 52 -3.82 10.68 0.90
N LYS A 53 -4.55 9.91 0.10
CA LYS A 53 -6.00 10.09 -0.06
C LYS A 53 -6.75 9.08 0.80
N GLN A 54 -7.77 9.56 1.51
CA GLN A 54 -8.66 8.69 2.26
C GLN A 54 -9.63 7.99 1.30
N VAL A 55 -9.78 6.69 1.50
CA VAL A 55 -10.59 5.82 0.66
C VAL A 55 -11.91 5.53 1.37
N SER A 56 -13.02 5.72 0.67
CA SER A 56 -14.36 5.38 1.15
C SER A 56 -14.56 3.86 1.23
N ASP A 57 -15.61 3.40 1.91
CA ASP A 57 -15.87 1.97 2.10
C ASP A 57 -16.10 1.24 0.76
N ASP A 58 -16.78 1.89 -0.18
CA ASP A 58 -17.04 1.38 -1.53
C ASP A 58 -15.74 1.13 -2.30
N GLU A 59 -14.85 2.12 -2.31
CA GLU A 59 -13.56 2.01 -3.00
C GLU A 59 -12.62 1.03 -2.28
N HIS A 60 -12.70 0.91 -0.95
CA HIS A 60 -12.00 -0.14 -0.20
C HIS A 60 -12.41 -1.53 -0.67
N GLN A 61 -13.72 -1.78 -0.86
CA GLN A 61 -14.20 -3.07 -1.36
C GLN A 61 -13.70 -3.34 -2.78
N ARG A 62 -13.74 -2.33 -3.66
CA ARG A 62 -13.21 -2.44 -5.03
C ARG A 62 -11.73 -2.82 -5.04
N LEU A 63 -10.90 -2.13 -4.24
CA LEU A 63 -9.47 -2.42 -4.11
C LEU A 63 -9.21 -3.79 -3.48
N ALA A 64 -9.98 -4.18 -2.46
CA ALA A 64 -9.89 -5.50 -1.85
C ALA A 64 -10.15 -6.62 -2.86
N SER A 65 -11.23 -6.52 -3.65
CA SER A 65 -11.51 -7.48 -4.72
C SER A 65 -10.48 -7.46 -5.84
N LYS A 66 -9.82 -6.33 -6.09
CA LYS A 66 -8.76 -6.22 -7.11
C LYS A 66 -7.47 -6.91 -6.66
N ASN A 67 -7.06 -6.71 -5.40
CA ASN A 67 -5.87 -7.35 -4.83
C ASN A 67 -5.97 -8.88 -4.79
N GLU A 68 -7.17 -9.45 -4.68
CA GLU A 68 -7.38 -10.90 -4.80
C GLU A 68 -7.15 -11.43 -6.22
N LYS A 69 -7.42 -10.62 -7.25
CA LYS A 69 -7.23 -11.00 -8.66
C LYS A 69 -5.76 -10.98 -9.07
N ASP A 70 -5.01 -10.01 -8.56
CA ASP A 70 -3.59 -9.81 -8.90
C ASP A 70 -2.71 -10.99 -8.39
N LYS A 71 -3.04 -11.55 -7.23
CA LYS A 71 -2.36 -12.71 -6.64
C LYS A 71 -2.57 -14.04 -7.38
N SER A 72 -3.40 -14.06 -8.43
CA SER A 72 -3.73 -15.28 -9.18
C SER A 72 -3.02 -15.40 -10.52
N SER A 73 -2.07 -14.49 -10.85
CA SER A 73 -1.21 -14.59 -12.04
C SER A 73 0.19 -15.08 -11.73
#